data_AF-A0A9E3FXK4-F1
#
_entry.id   AF-A0A9E3FXK4-F1
#
_cell.length_a   1.000
_cell.length_b   1.000
_cell.length_c   1.000
_cell.angle_alpha   90.00
_cell.angle_beta   90.00
_cell.angle_gamma   90.00
#
_symmetry.space_group_name_H-M   'P 1'
#
loop_
_entity.id
_entity.type
_entity.pdbx_description
1 polymer ?
#
loop_
_entity_poly.entity_id
_entity_poly.type
_entity_poly.pdbx_seq_one_letter_code
_entity_poly.pdbx_strand_id
1 'polypeptide(L)'
;MNFSRAQWAFSLVLDLLVKTALLTFVGLLITLSAAPVGGFVALGAFFSILHFLCLFMGFKAVSSLEFARLRLNGAIRFWLAVIVANVLFAAAATMFFSSLRRSDDVGPSIQGDLTMSGILVVTNLIPILVVAALGCLLGLVMRGRHRQRMSSP
;
A
#
# COMPACT_ATOMS: atom_id res chain seq x y z
N MET A 1 10.50 -5.91 11.34
CA MET A 1 10.97 -4.51 11.28
C MET A 1 9.94 -3.65 11.95
N ASN A 2 10.28 -2.93 13.02
CA ASN A 2 9.39 -1.93 13.61
C ASN A 2 9.63 -0.62 12.87
N PHE A 3 8.83 -0.32 11.85
CA PHE A 3 8.83 1.03 11.26
C PHE A 3 8.50 2.04 12.36
N SER A 4 9.19 3.19 12.34
CA SER A 4 8.86 4.28 13.25
C SER A 4 7.47 4.83 12.92
N ARG A 5 6.81 5.45 13.90
CA ARG A 5 5.52 6.14 13.67
C ARG A 5 5.61 7.14 12.51
N ALA A 6 6.75 7.82 12.37
CA ALA A 6 7.00 8.74 11.26
C ALA A 6 7.11 8.04 9.89
N GLN A 7 7.75 6.87 9.82
CA GLN A 7 7.83 6.09 8.57
C GLN A 7 6.46 5.58 8.13
N TRP A 8 5.64 5.14 9.09
CA TRP A 8 4.25 4.77 8.82
C TRP A 8 3.42 5.95 8.31
N ALA A 9 3.56 7.12 8.93
CA ALA A 9 2.87 8.34 8.48
C ALA A 9 3.34 8.76 7.08
N PHE A 10 4.65 8.73 6.80
CA PHE A 10 5.19 9.02 5.47
C PHE A 10 4.70 8.04 4.42
N SER A 11 4.65 6.75 4.74
CA SER A 11 4.09 5.72 3.84
C SER A 11 2.64 6.00 3.51
N LEU A 12 1.83 6.41 4.49
CA LEU A 12 0.42 6.72 4.31
C LEU A 12 0.24 7.97 3.44
N VAL A 13 0.98 9.04 3.71
CA VAL A 13 0.91 10.28 2.90
C VAL A 13 1.34 10.02 1.47
N LEU A 14 2.42 9.26 1.27
CA LEU A 14 2.91 8.94 -0.07
C LEU A 14 1.93 8.04 -0.83
N ASP A 15 1.36 7.03 -0.17
CA ASP A 15 0.32 6.15 -0.74
C ASP A 15 -0.92 6.94 -1.14
N LEU A 16 -1.38 7.86 -0.28
CA LEU A 16 -2.49 8.76 -0.55
C LEU A 16 -2.20 9.64 -1.78
N LEU A 17 -1.04 10.27 -1.83
CA LEU A 17 -0.65 11.14 -2.95
C LEU A 17 -0.59 10.37 -4.27
N VAL A 18 0.05 9.20 -4.29
CA VAL A 18 0.15 8.36 -5.49
C VAL A 18 -1.24 7.93 -5.97
N LYS A 19 -2.10 7.44 -5.06
CA LYS A 19 -3.45 6.98 -5.43
C LYS A 19 -4.36 8.11 -5.88
N THR A 20 -4.37 9.22 -5.15
CA THR A 20 -5.19 10.38 -5.51
C THR A 20 -4.75 10.96 -6.86
N ALA A 21 -3.44 11.11 -7.10
CA ALA A 21 -2.92 11.55 -8.39
C ALA A 21 -3.31 10.59 -9.52
N LEU A 22 -3.13 9.28 -9.31
CA LEU A 22 -3.45 8.27 -10.31
C LEU A 22 -4.95 8.20 -10.63
N LEU A 23 -5.80 8.14 -9.61
CA LEU A 23 -7.25 8.07 -9.79
C LEU A 23 -7.82 9.37 -10.36
N THR A 24 -7.27 10.53 -9.98
CA THR A 24 -7.66 11.80 -10.58
C THR A 24 -7.24 11.87 -12.05
N PHE A 25 -6.00 11.47 -12.37
CA PHE A 25 -5.51 11.46 -13.75
C PHE A 25 -6.33 10.53 -14.64
N VAL A 26 -6.50 9.27 -14.23
CA VAL A 26 -7.28 8.26 -14.97
C VAL A 26 -8.75 8.68 -15.04
N GLY A 27 -9.31 9.17 -13.94
CA GLY A 27 -10.69 9.63 -13.86
C GLY A 27 -10.98 10.81 -14.80
N LEU A 28 -10.10 11.81 -14.83
CA LEU A 28 -10.21 12.95 -15.73
C LEU A 28 -10.05 12.56 -17.21
N LEU A 29 -9.15 11.62 -17.51
CA LEU A 29 -8.99 11.09 -18.87
C LEU A 29 -10.26 10.37 -19.34
N ILE A 30 -10.84 9.50 -18.52
CA ILE A 30 -12.04 8.73 -18.87
C ILE A 30 -13.26 9.65 -18.98
N THR A 31 -13.40 10.61 -18.06
CA THR A 31 -14.56 11.50 -18.00
C THR A 31 -14.41 12.74 -18.88
N LEU A 32 -13.31 12.88 -19.63
CA LEU A 32 -13.00 14.07 -20.44
C LEU A 32 -13.13 15.37 -19.62
N SER A 33 -12.73 15.32 -18.35
CA SER A 33 -12.86 16.42 -17.36
C SER A 33 -14.29 16.85 -17.01
N ALA A 34 -15.31 16.07 -17.35
CA ALA A 34 -16.70 16.38 -17.00
C ALA A 34 -17.06 16.03 -15.54
N ALA A 35 -16.30 15.14 -14.90
CA ALA A 35 -16.57 14.70 -13.54
C ALA A 35 -15.84 15.56 -12.49
N PRO A 36 -16.43 15.76 -11.29
CA PRO A 36 -15.82 16.54 -10.23
C PRO A 36 -14.59 15.85 -9.65
N VAL A 37 -13.46 16.57 -9.61
CA VAL A 37 -12.18 16.10 -9.04
C VAL A 37 -12.33 15.58 -7.62
N GLY A 38 -13.22 16.19 -6.82
CA GLY A 38 -13.47 15.81 -5.43
C GLY A 38 -13.87 14.33 -5.26
N GLY A 39 -14.59 13.75 -6.23
CA GLY A 39 -14.97 12.34 -6.19
C GLY A 39 -13.76 11.41 -6.32
N PHE A 40 -12.82 11.71 -7.21
CA PHE A 40 -11.59 10.92 -7.40
C PHE A 40 -10.64 11.04 -6.21
N VAL A 41 -10.56 12.23 -5.59
CA VAL A 41 -9.78 12.44 -4.37
C VAL A 41 -10.33 11.62 -3.21
N ALA A 42 -11.66 11.63 -3.02
CA ALA A 42 -12.33 10.84 -1.98
C ALA A 42 -12.10 9.34 -2.19
N LEU A 43 -12.20 8.86 -3.44
CA LEU A 43 -11.92 7.47 -3.80
C LEU A 43 -10.46 7.07 -3.50
N GLY A 44 -9.51 7.94 -3.85
CA GLY A 44 -8.10 7.74 -3.55
C GLY A 44 -7.79 7.69 -2.05
N ALA A 45 -8.44 8.56 -1.27
CA ALA A 45 -8.34 8.52 0.19
C ALA A 45 -8.91 7.23 0.77
N PHE A 46 -10.07 6.79 0.29
CA PHE A 46 -10.67 5.52 0.70
C PHE A 46 -9.75 4.33 0.43
N PHE A 47 -9.22 4.20 -0.80
CA PHE A 47 -8.29 3.13 -1.15
C PHE A 47 -6.95 3.21 -0.41
N SER A 48 -6.52 4.41 -0.01
CA SER A 48 -5.32 4.57 0.80
C SER A 48 -5.52 4.05 2.22
N ILE A 49 -6.61 4.45 2.87
CA ILE A 49 -6.98 3.96 4.21
C ILE A 49 -7.19 2.45 4.20
N LEU A 50 -7.90 1.93 3.19
CA LEU A 50 -8.13 0.50 3.03
C LEU A 50 -6.82 -0.27 2.90
N HIS A 51 -5.88 0.20 2.08
CA HIS A 51 -4.56 -0.42 1.95
C HIS A 51 -3.79 -0.42 3.27
N PHE A 52 -3.84 0.67 4.03
CA PHE A 52 -3.19 0.76 5.32
C PHE A 52 -3.79 -0.22 6.35
N LEU A 53 -5.11 -0.38 6.33
CA LEU A 53 -5.80 -1.38 7.15
C LEU A 53 -5.38 -2.80 6.74
N CYS A 54 -5.28 -3.09 5.44
CA CYS A 54 -4.79 -4.38 4.95
C CYS A 54 -3.33 -4.63 5.35
N LEU A 55 -2.47 -3.61 5.33
CA LEU A 55 -1.09 -3.70 5.84
C LEU A 55 -1.08 -4.05 7.32
N PHE A 56 -1.84 -3.32 8.14
CA PHE A 56 -1.95 -3.60 9.56
C PHE A 56 -2.40 -5.05 9.83
N MET A 57 -3.45 -5.50 9.13
CA MET A 57 -3.97 -6.87 9.23
C MET A 57 -2.94 -7.90 8.76
N GLY A 58 -2.23 -7.65 7.66
CA GLY A 58 -1.17 -8.53 7.15
C GLY A 58 -0.01 -8.67 8.13
N PHE A 59 0.44 -7.57 8.74
CA PHE A 59 1.45 -7.62 9.80
C PHE A 59 0.96 -8.39 11.03
N LYS A 60 -0.29 -8.19 11.46
CA LYS A 60 -0.88 -8.95 12.58
C LYS A 60 -0.99 -10.44 12.27
N ALA A 61 -1.48 -10.80 11.08
CA ALA A 61 -1.61 -12.18 10.63
C ALA A 61 -0.24 -12.87 10.60
N VAL A 62 0.78 -12.26 9.99
CA VAL A 62 2.12 -12.84 9.98
C VAL A 62 2.74 -12.91 11.38
N SER A 63 2.48 -11.92 12.24
CA SER A 63 2.92 -11.99 13.63
C SER A 63 2.28 -13.14 14.39
N SER A 64 1.03 -13.51 14.05
CA SER A 64 0.37 -14.65 14.68
C SER A 64 1.01 -16.01 14.33
N LEU A 65 1.70 -16.11 13.18
CA LEU A 65 2.44 -17.31 12.80
C LEU A 65 3.64 -17.59 13.70
N GLU A 66 4.17 -16.57 14.40
CA GLU A 66 5.22 -16.77 15.40
C GLU A 66 4.71 -17.56 16.61
N PHE A 67 3.41 -17.45 16.96
CA PHE A 67 2.80 -18.30 17.99
C PHE A 67 2.69 -19.77 17.53
N ALA A 68 2.70 -20.03 16.23
CA ALA A 68 2.72 -21.37 15.65
C ALA A 68 4.15 -21.96 15.53
N ARG A 69 5.14 -21.38 16.24
CA ARG A 69 6.57 -21.79 16.28
C ARG A 69 7.35 -21.64 14.97
N LEU A 70 6.83 -20.93 13.98
CA LEU A 70 7.59 -20.58 12.77
C LEU A 70 8.47 -19.36 13.06
N ARG A 71 9.75 -19.59 13.37
CA ARG A 71 10.76 -18.52 13.48
C ARG A 71 11.12 -18.02 12.08
N LEU A 72 10.43 -16.99 11.61
CA LEU A 72 10.71 -16.35 10.33
C LEU A 72 11.80 -15.28 10.49
N ASN A 73 12.69 -15.19 9.49
CA ASN A 73 13.64 -14.08 9.39
C ASN A 73 12.88 -12.75 9.23
N GLY A 74 13.39 -11.66 9.81
CA GLY A 74 12.72 -10.36 9.80
C GLY A 74 12.42 -9.81 8.40
N ALA A 75 13.27 -10.14 7.41
CA ALA A 75 13.03 -9.79 6.01
C ALA A 75 11.87 -10.62 5.40
N ILE A 76 11.86 -11.94 5.65
CA ILE A 76 10.79 -12.83 5.17
C ILE A 76 9.46 -12.43 5.80
N ARG A 77 9.45 -12.11 7.10
CA ARG A 77 8.27 -11.63 7.82
C ARG A 77 7.69 -10.35 7.19
N PHE A 78 8.56 -9.41 6.81
CA PHE A 78 8.14 -8.18 6.15
C PHE A 78 7.51 -8.47 4.79
N TRP A 79 8.19 -9.22 3.92
CA TRP A 79 7.67 -9.56 2.60
C TRP A 79 6.36 -10.35 2.66
N LEU A 80 6.27 -11.31 3.57
CA LEU A 80 5.05 -12.08 3.78
C LEU A 80 3.89 -11.19 4.22
N ALA A 81 4.14 -10.23 5.11
CA ALA A 81 3.10 -9.30 5.57
C ALA A 81 2.63 -8.39 4.42
N VAL A 82 3.54 -7.91 3.58
CA VAL A 82 3.22 -7.12 2.39
C VAL A 82 2.42 -7.93 1.37
N ILE A 83 2.77 -9.20 1.14
CA ILE A 83 2.03 -10.10 0.24
C ILE A 83 0.61 -10.31 0.77
N VAL A 84 0.45 -10.66 2.04
CA VAL A 84 -0.86 -10.88 2.66
C VAL A 84 -1.71 -9.60 2.60
N ALA A 85 -1.12 -8.44 2.89
CA ALA A 85 -1.79 -7.16 2.79
C ALA A 85 -2.26 -6.85 1.37
N ASN A 86 -1.43 -7.10 0.36
CA ASN A 86 -1.80 -6.88 -1.04
C ASN A 86 -2.92 -7.82 -1.50
N VAL A 87 -2.90 -9.09 -1.07
CA VAL A 87 -3.97 -10.04 -1.38
C VAL A 87 -5.29 -9.60 -0.74
N LEU A 88 -5.26 -9.19 0.54
CA LEU A 88 -6.42 -8.64 1.24
C LEU A 88 -6.97 -7.39 0.55
N PHE A 89 -6.08 -6.49 0.16
CA PHE A 89 -6.46 -5.27 -0.54
C PHE A 89 -7.07 -5.57 -1.91
N ALA A 90 -6.46 -6.45 -2.70
CA ALA A 90 -6.98 -6.89 -3.98
C ALA A 90 -8.39 -7.47 -3.84
N ALA A 91 -8.59 -8.35 -2.86
CA ALA A 91 -9.91 -8.94 -2.58
C ALA A 91 -10.94 -7.87 -2.21
N ALA A 92 -10.58 -6.94 -1.31
CA ALA A 92 -11.47 -5.86 -0.88
C ALA A 92 -11.80 -4.88 -2.02
N ALA A 93 -10.81 -4.50 -2.83
CA ALA A 93 -11.01 -3.62 -3.98
C ALA A 93 -11.89 -4.28 -5.05
N THR A 94 -11.64 -5.55 -5.38
CA THR A 94 -12.45 -6.31 -6.33
C THR A 94 -13.90 -6.43 -5.82
N MET A 95 -14.11 -6.71 -4.54
CA MET A 95 -15.45 -6.74 -3.94
C MET A 95 -16.14 -5.37 -4.02
N PHE A 96 -15.41 -4.28 -3.75
CA PHE A 96 -15.93 -2.92 -3.84
C PHE A 96 -16.41 -2.59 -5.26
N PHE A 97 -15.57 -2.81 -6.29
CA PHE A 97 -15.96 -2.57 -7.69
C PHE A 97 -17.11 -3.48 -8.13
N SER A 98 -17.09 -4.75 -7.73
CA SER A 98 -18.19 -5.67 -8.01
C SER A 98 -19.51 -5.23 -7.36
N SER A 99 -19.45 -4.66 -6.16
CA SER A 99 -20.63 -4.15 -5.45
C SER A 99 -21.20 -2.88 -6.08
N LEU A 100 -20.34 -1.98 -6.58
CA LEU A 100 -20.78 -0.80 -7.32
C LEU A 100 -21.53 -1.20 -8.59
N ARG A 101 -20.98 -2.18 -9.33
CA ARG A 101 -21.60 -2.70 -10.56
C ARG A 101 -22.93 -3.40 -10.36
N ARG A 102 -23.16 -4.03 -9.21
CA ARG A 102 -24.43 -4.73 -8.94
C ARG A 102 -25.65 -3.81 -8.97
N SER A 103 -25.44 -2.49 -8.98
CA SER A 103 -26.48 -1.47 -9.05
C SER A 103 -26.81 -1.01 -10.47
N ASP A 104 -25.94 -1.27 -11.46
CA ASP A 104 -26.10 -0.86 -12.85
C ASP A 104 -26.15 -2.11 -13.74
N ASP A 105 -27.27 -2.34 -14.45
CA ASP A 105 -27.59 -3.49 -15.32
C ASP A 105 -26.68 -3.66 -16.58
N VAL A 106 -25.40 -3.27 -16.51
CA VAL A 106 -24.44 -3.34 -17.61
C VAL A 106 -23.55 -4.58 -17.43
N GLY A 107 -23.65 -5.50 -18.38
CA GLY A 107 -23.12 -6.87 -18.35
C GLY A 107 -21.64 -7.08 -17.93
N PRO A 108 -21.26 -8.35 -17.68
CA PRO A 108 -20.05 -8.69 -16.95
C PRO A 108 -18.80 -8.46 -17.79
N SER A 109 -17.99 -7.47 -17.41
CA SER A 109 -16.56 -7.49 -17.73
C SER A 109 -15.77 -7.62 -16.44
N ILE A 110 -15.81 -8.81 -15.84
CA ILE A 110 -14.97 -9.21 -14.68
C ILE A 110 -13.50 -8.81 -14.92
N GLN A 111 -13.09 -8.82 -16.19
CA GLN A 111 -11.77 -8.39 -16.64
C GLN A 111 -11.47 -6.89 -16.35
N GLY A 112 -12.45 -5.99 -16.43
CA GLY A 112 -12.27 -4.57 -16.10
C GLY A 112 -12.02 -4.35 -14.62
N ASP A 113 -12.78 -5.04 -13.76
CA ASP A 113 -12.66 -4.95 -12.30
C ASP A 113 -11.33 -5.53 -11.81
N LEU A 114 -10.91 -6.67 -12.40
CA LEU A 114 -9.60 -7.26 -12.15
C LEU A 114 -8.45 -6.35 -12.64
N THR A 115 -8.62 -5.66 -13.76
CA THR A 115 -7.59 -4.74 -14.29
C THR A 115 -7.42 -3.53 -13.38
N MET A 116 -8.51 -2.89 -12.94
CA MET A 116 -8.46 -1.76 -12.02
C MET A 116 -7.91 -2.15 -10.64
N SER A 117 -8.37 -3.28 -10.09
CA SER A 117 -7.83 -3.84 -8.84
C SER A 117 -6.34 -4.15 -8.98
N GLY A 118 -5.91 -4.75 -10.11
CA GLY A 118 -4.51 -5.03 -10.41
C GLY A 118 -3.63 -3.78 -10.46
N ILE A 119 -4.09 -2.69 -11.11
CA ILE A 119 -3.37 -1.42 -11.15
C ILE A 119 -3.20 -0.85 -9.74
N LEU A 120 -4.25 -0.90 -8.91
CA LEU A 120 -4.18 -0.43 -7.53
C LEU A 120 -3.23 -1.28 -6.67
N VAL A 121 -3.20 -2.60 -6.87
CA VAL A 121 -2.28 -3.50 -6.16
C VAL A 121 -0.82 -3.23 -6.56
N VAL A 122 -0.53 -3.01 -7.84
CA VAL A 122 0.84 -2.72 -8.29
C VAL A 122 1.31 -1.37 -7.75
N THR A 123 0.43 -0.37 -7.75
CA THR A 123 0.76 0.98 -7.27
C THR A 123 0.99 1.03 -5.76
N ASN A 124 0.38 0.14 -4.98
CA ASN A 124 0.64 -0.03 -3.55
C ASN A 124 2.09 -0.42 -3.22
N LEU A 125 2.80 -1.10 -4.13
CA LEU A 125 4.19 -1.50 -3.90
C LEU A 125 5.15 -0.31 -3.89
N ILE A 126 4.85 0.74 -4.66
CA ILE A 126 5.72 1.92 -4.80
C ILE A 126 5.97 2.60 -3.43
N PRO A 127 4.96 3.04 -2.67
CA PRO A 127 5.19 3.71 -1.39
C PRO A 127 5.89 2.79 -0.37
N ILE A 128 5.55 1.50 -0.36
CA ILE A 128 6.17 0.51 0.53
C ILE A 128 7.67 0.35 0.23
N LEU A 129 8.04 0.22 -1.05
CA LEU A 129 9.43 0.08 -1.48
C LEU A 129 10.23 1.35 -1.22
N VAL A 130 9.65 2.52 -1.48
CA VAL A 130 10.29 3.81 -1.20
C VAL A 130 10.59 3.96 0.30
N VAL A 131 9.63 3.64 1.17
CA VAL A 131 9.82 3.72 2.63
C VAL A 131 10.80 2.66 3.13
N ALA A 132 10.80 1.46 2.56
CA ALA A 132 11.77 0.42 2.88
C ALA A 132 13.20 0.84 2.46
N ALA A 133 13.36 1.39 1.25
CA ALA A 133 14.65 1.87 0.75
C ALA A 133 15.19 3.03 1.59
N LEU A 134 14.35 4.02 1.92
CA LEU A 134 14.71 5.13 2.80
C LEU A 134 15.08 4.66 4.21
N GLY A 135 14.34 3.68 4.75
CA GLY A 135 14.66 3.06 6.04
C GLY A 135 16.03 2.37 6.04
N CYS A 136 16.36 1.63 4.97
CA CYS A 136 17.66 1.03 4.78
C CYS A 136 18.78 2.09 4.65
N LEU A 137 18.56 3.13 3.86
CA LEU A 137 19.53 4.20 3.63
C LEU A 137 19.85 4.96 4.93
N LEU A 138 18.83 5.31 5.72
CA LEU A 138 18.99 5.95 7.02
C LEU A 138 19.74 5.05 8.00
N GLY A 139 19.47 3.74 7.99
CA GLY A 139 20.20 2.76 8.79
C GLY A 139 21.69 2.68 8.44
N LEU A 140 22.03 2.77 7.15
CA LEU A 140 23.42 2.80 6.68
C LEU A 140 24.13 4.10 7.11
N VAL A 141 23.47 5.25 6.96
CA VAL A 141 24.02 6.55 7.39
C VAL A 141 24.27 6.60 8.89
N MET A 142 23.33 6.09 9.70
CA MET A 142 23.49 6.05 11.16
C MET A 142 24.61 5.10 11.59
N ARG A 143 24.74 3.92 10.96
CA ARG A 143 25.88 3.01 11.21
C ARG A 143 27.22 3.64 10.81
N GLY A 144 27.26 4.41 9.72
CA GLY A 144 28.44 5.15 9.29
C GLY A 144 28.87 6.21 10.32
N ARG A 145 27.93 7.01 10.83
CA ARG A 145 28.21 8.00 11.88
C ARG A 145 28.65 7.38 13.20
N HIS A 146 28.09 6.22 13.56
CA HIS A 146 28.47 5.53 14.79
C HIS A 146 29.90 4.95 14.73
N ARG A 147 30.34 4.51 13.55
CA ARG A 147 31.75 4.12 13.33
C ARG A 147 32.70 5.31 13.41
N GLN A 148 32.33 6.47 12.86
CA GLN A 148 33.17 7.67 12.91
C GLN A 148 33.36 8.23 14.33
N ARG A 149 32.34 8.11 15.21
CA ARG A 149 32.47 8.53 16.62
C ARG A 149 33.34 7.61 17.48
N MET A 150 33.58 6.37 17.05
CA MET A 150 34.46 5.44 17.78
C MET A 150 35.91 5.48 17.29
N SER A 151 36.19 6.22 16.21
CA SER A 151 37.54 6.39 15.64
C SER A 151 38.17 7.75 15.92
N SER A 152 37.48 8.64 16.63
CA SER A 152 38.05 9.90 17.13
C SER A 152 38.73 9.66 18.48
N PRO A 153 40.07 9.83 18.59
CA PRO A 153 40.81 9.68 19.83
C PRO A 153 40.50 10.76 20.87
#